data_AF-A0A935KHL2-F1
#
_entry.id   AF-A0A935KHL2-F1
#
_cell.length_a   1.000
_cell.length_b   1.000
_cell.length_c   1.000
_cell.angle_alpha   90.00
_cell.angle_beta   90.00
_cell.angle_gamma   90.00
#
_symmetry.space_group_name_H-M   'P 1'
#
loop_
_entity.id
_entity.type
_entity.pdbx_description
1 polymer ?
#
loop_
_entity_poly.entity_id
_entity_poly.type
_entity_poly.pdbx_seq_one_letter_code
_entity_poly.pdbx_strand_id
1 'polypeptide(L)'
;MKEMVECVVTYIVTGEEKVQLILLNTDEELNAFLVEFWKKRDPSPETQVNEYRDAYLERFQLANTSLGRWQSDRGRVFILYGKPEDIVIAEDKEIWIYPDKERIHSYYQASNIP
;
A
#
# COMPACT_ATOMS: atom_id res chain seq x y z
N MET A 1 -14.76 0.32 -12.40
CA MET A 1 -14.11 -0.71 -11.55
C MET A 1 -12.59 -0.64 -11.66
N LYS A 2 -12.05 -0.66 -12.88
CA LYS A 2 -10.60 -0.59 -13.16
C LYS A 2 -9.82 0.54 -12.47
N GLU A 3 -10.33 1.77 -12.48
CA GLU A 3 -9.66 2.92 -11.84
C GLU A 3 -9.42 2.72 -10.34
N MET A 4 -10.40 2.14 -9.63
CA MET A 4 -10.27 1.82 -8.22
C MET A 4 -9.18 0.77 -7.98
N VAL A 5 -9.12 -0.24 -8.85
CA VAL A 5 -8.09 -1.29 -8.80
C VAL A 5 -6.70 -0.69 -8.98
N GLU A 6 -6.53 0.17 -9.99
CA GLU A 6 -5.26 0.86 -10.25
C GLU A 6 -4.79 1.65 -9.03
N CYS A 7 -5.69 2.37 -8.36
CA CYS A 7 -5.36 3.09 -7.13
C CYS A 7 -4.90 2.16 -6.01
N VAL A 8 -5.61 1.04 -5.79
CA VAL A 8 -5.32 0.10 -4.72
C VAL A 8 -3.96 -0.57 -4.94
N VAL A 9 -3.67 -1.08 -6.13
CA VAL A 9 -2.44 -1.85 -6.38
C VAL A 9 -1.21 -0.98 -6.68
N THR A 10 -1.39 0.34 -6.80
CA THR A 10 -0.37 1.30 -7.28
C THR A 10 1.03 1.12 -6.67
N TYR A 11 1.13 0.81 -5.37
CA TYR A 11 2.42 0.77 -4.69
C TYR A 11 3.17 -0.56 -4.79
N ILE A 12 2.47 -1.62 -5.21
CA ILE A 12 3.00 -2.98 -5.22
C ILE A 12 2.95 -3.61 -6.62
N VAL A 13 2.37 -2.93 -7.60
CA VAL A 13 2.36 -3.34 -9.00
C VAL A 13 3.74 -3.16 -9.63
N THR A 14 4.21 -4.18 -10.34
CA THR A 14 5.46 -4.12 -11.12
C THR A 14 5.26 -3.36 -12.44
N GLY A 15 6.36 -3.00 -13.11
CA GLY A 15 6.28 -2.34 -14.42
C GLY A 15 5.54 -3.19 -15.46
N GLU A 16 5.80 -4.50 -15.50
CA GLU A 16 5.13 -5.44 -16.40
C GLU A 16 3.65 -5.60 -16.08
N GLU A 17 3.30 -5.81 -14.81
CA GLU A 17 1.91 -5.91 -14.37
C GLU A 17 1.13 -4.62 -14.64
N LYS A 18 1.78 -3.46 -14.54
CA LYS A 18 1.15 -2.17 -14.87
C LYS A 18 0.80 -2.09 -16.36
N VAL A 19 1.69 -2.51 -17.24
CA VAL A 19 1.41 -2.57 -18.68
C VAL A 19 0.27 -3.54 -18.96
N GLN A 20 0.27 -4.72 -18.35
CA GLN A 20 -0.83 -5.69 -18.48
C GLN A 20 -2.16 -5.10 -18.02
N LEU A 21 -2.20 -4.49 -16.83
CA LEU A 21 -3.40 -3.87 -16.25
C LEU A 21 -3.98 -2.79 -17.17
N ILE A 22 -3.14 -1.94 -17.77
CA ILE A 22 -3.56 -0.91 -18.73
C ILE A 22 -4.27 -1.53 -19.94
N LEU A 23 -3.82 -2.70 -20.42
CA LEU A 23 -4.36 -3.34 -21.62
C LEU A 23 -5.69 -4.10 -21.40
N LEU A 24 -6.10 -4.36 -20.16
CA LEU A 24 -7.36 -5.07 -19.86
C LEU A 24 -8.57 -4.20 -20.18
N ASN A 25 -9.59 -4.75 -20.84
CA ASN A 25 -10.77 -3.99 -21.29
C ASN A 25 -12.08 -4.48 -20.66
N THR A 26 -12.07 -5.64 -20.01
CA THR A 26 -13.26 -6.24 -19.40
C THR A 26 -13.08 -6.50 -17.90
N ASP A 27 -14.19 -6.52 -17.17
CA ASP A 27 -14.17 -6.86 -15.74
C ASP A 27 -13.72 -8.31 -15.50
N GLU A 28 -13.98 -9.22 -16.45
CA GLU A 28 -13.55 -10.62 -16.36
C GLU A 28 -12.02 -10.77 -16.47
N GLU A 29 -11.41 -10.06 -17.42
CA GLU A 29 -9.95 -9.94 -17.53
C GLU A 29 -9.33 -9.31 -16.29
N LEU A 30 -9.95 -8.24 -15.77
CA LEU A 30 -9.52 -7.56 -14.54
C LEU A 30 -9.55 -8.49 -13.32
N ASN A 31 -10.62 -9.28 -13.18
CA ASN A 31 -10.76 -10.26 -12.11
C ASN A 31 -9.70 -11.36 -12.23
N ALA A 32 -9.48 -11.92 -13.43
CA ALA A 32 -8.44 -12.92 -13.66
C ALA A 32 -7.03 -12.38 -13.33
N PHE A 33 -6.74 -11.14 -13.73
CA PHE A 33 -5.50 -10.46 -13.35
C PHE A 33 -5.36 -10.33 -11.83
N LEU A 34 -6.41 -9.88 -11.13
CA LEU A 34 -6.37 -9.71 -9.68
C LEU A 34 -6.16 -11.01 -8.92
N VAL A 35 -6.77 -12.11 -9.37
CA VAL A 35 -6.57 -13.44 -8.77
C VAL A 35 -5.10 -13.82 -8.82
N GLU A 36 -4.46 -13.75 -9.99
CA GLU A 36 -3.05 -14.09 -10.14
C GLU A 36 -2.12 -13.07 -9.46
N PHE A 37 -2.49 -11.79 -9.48
CA PHE A 37 -1.75 -10.71 -8.83
C PHE A 37 -1.60 -10.94 -7.33
N TRP A 38 -2.70 -11.28 -6.64
CA TRP A 38 -2.69 -11.54 -5.20
C TRP A 38 -2.08 -12.90 -4.88
N LYS A 39 -2.38 -13.94 -5.67
CA LYS A 39 -1.80 -15.28 -5.49
C LYS A 39 -0.27 -15.27 -5.51
N LYS A 40 0.37 -14.49 -6.38
CA LYS A 40 1.84 -14.32 -6.41
C LYS A 40 2.43 -13.69 -5.15
N ARG A 41 1.59 -13.00 -4.35
CA ARG A 41 1.96 -12.27 -3.13
C ARG A 41 1.46 -12.97 -1.88
N ASP A 42 0.90 -14.17 -2.01
CA ASP A 42 0.42 -14.97 -0.90
C ASP A 42 1.60 -15.57 -0.12
N PRO A 43 1.81 -15.20 1.16
CA PRO A 43 2.85 -15.80 1.96
C PRO A 43 2.50 -17.23 2.41
N SER A 44 1.21 -17.58 2.45
CA SER A 44 0.71 -18.82 3.04
C SER A 44 -0.33 -19.48 2.12
N PRO A 45 0.06 -19.93 0.90
CA PRO A 45 -0.88 -20.43 -0.11
C PRO A 45 -1.65 -21.69 0.32
N GLU A 46 -1.25 -22.35 1.42
CA GLU A 46 -1.96 -23.45 2.05
C GLU A 46 -3.22 -23.02 2.83
N THR A 47 -3.37 -21.73 3.15
CA THR A 47 -4.56 -21.21 3.82
C THR A 47 -5.61 -20.81 2.79
N GLN A 48 -6.85 -20.63 3.24
CA GLN A 48 -7.94 -20.21 2.37
C GLN A 48 -7.90 -18.71 2.05
N VAL A 49 -7.09 -17.94 2.78
CA VAL A 49 -7.09 -16.48 2.76
C VAL A 49 -5.70 -15.98 2.39
N ASN A 50 -5.63 -14.87 1.66
CA ASN A 50 -4.36 -14.25 1.37
C ASN A 50 -4.08 -13.19 2.44
N GLU A 51 -3.28 -13.52 3.45
CA GLU A 51 -3.09 -12.63 4.61
C GLU A 51 -2.42 -11.31 4.21
N TYR A 52 -1.54 -11.36 3.20
CA TYR A 52 -0.89 -10.16 2.67
C TYR A 52 -1.90 -9.20 2.03
N ARG A 53 -2.80 -9.72 1.18
CA ARG A 53 -3.86 -8.94 0.55
C ARG A 53 -4.76 -8.29 1.59
N ASP A 54 -5.22 -9.07 2.56
CA ASP A 54 -6.19 -8.58 3.54
C ASP A 54 -5.56 -7.47 4.40
N ALA A 55 -4.33 -7.67 4.88
CA ALA A 55 -3.57 -6.63 5.60
C ALA A 55 -3.29 -5.40 4.72
N TYR A 56 -2.95 -5.58 3.45
CA TYR A 56 -2.71 -4.47 2.52
C TYR A 56 -3.97 -3.63 2.29
N LEU A 57 -5.13 -4.28 2.07
CA LEU A 57 -6.41 -3.61 1.88
C LEU A 57 -6.87 -2.86 3.14
N GLU A 58 -6.67 -3.45 4.31
CA GLU A 58 -6.92 -2.79 5.60
C GLU A 58 -6.05 -1.53 5.74
N ARG A 59 -4.75 -1.61 5.43
CA ARG A 59 -3.86 -0.44 5.48
C ARG A 59 -4.27 0.62 4.48
N PHE A 60 -4.72 0.25 3.29
CA PHE A 60 -5.23 1.19 2.29
C PHE A 60 -6.47 1.94 2.79
N GLN A 61 -7.39 1.25 3.48
CA GLN A 61 -8.55 1.88 4.10
C GLN A 61 -8.13 2.82 5.23
N LEU A 62 -7.26 2.36 6.15
CA LEU A 62 -6.74 3.18 7.26
C LEU A 62 -5.98 4.42 6.78
N ALA A 63 -5.19 4.29 5.71
CA ALA A 63 -4.48 5.42 5.13
C ALA A 63 -5.44 6.52 4.67
N ASN A 64 -6.60 6.13 4.11
CA ASN A 64 -7.61 7.08 3.66
C ASN A 64 -8.47 7.67 4.79
N THR A 65 -8.68 6.92 5.88
CA THR A 65 -9.55 7.38 6.97
C THR A 65 -8.79 8.13 8.06
N SER A 66 -7.53 7.75 8.30
CA SER A 66 -6.76 8.18 9.48
C SER A 66 -5.46 8.93 9.14
N LEU A 67 -4.92 8.78 7.92
CA LEU A 67 -3.65 9.39 7.50
C LEU A 67 -3.82 10.39 6.35
N GLY A 68 -5.03 10.94 6.22
CA GLY A 68 -5.42 11.95 5.24
C GLY A 68 -5.84 11.36 3.89
N ARG A 69 -4.95 10.61 3.23
CA ARG A 69 -5.24 9.91 1.97
C ARG A 69 -4.14 8.90 1.62
N TRP A 70 -4.44 7.91 0.80
CA TRP A 70 -3.48 6.91 0.33
C TRP A 70 -2.30 7.49 -0.46
N GLN A 71 -2.46 8.68 -1.07
CA GLN A 71 -1.39 9.38 -1.80
C GLN A 71 -0.46 10.23 -0.93
N SER A 72 -0.73 10.40 0.37
CA SER A 72 0.19 11.16 1.24
C SER A 72 1.47 10.35 1.49
N ASP A 73 2.58 11.01 1.85
CA ASP A 73 3.83 10.31 2.17
C ASP A 73 3.63 9.30 3.31
N ARG A 74 2.90 9.71 4.36
CA ARG A 74 2.51 8.84 5.49
C ARG A 74 1.62 7.70 5.02
N GLY A 75 0.61 7.98 4.20
CA GLY A 75 -0.33 6.99 3.69
C GLY A 75 0.37 5.92 2.84
N ARG A 76 1.22 6.34 1.90
CA ARG A 76 2.01 5.44 1.03
C ARG A 76 2.85 4.47 1.84
N VAL A 77 3.56 4.98 2.85
CA VAL A 77 4.46 4.17 3.66
C VAL A 77 3.69 3.26 4.58
N PHE A 78 2.61 3.75 5.19
CA PHE A 78 1.73 2.92 5.99
C PHE A 78 1.14 1.76 5.18
N ILE A 79 0.77 1.99 3.92
CA ILE A 79 0.29 0.91 3.04
C ILE A 79 1.38 -0.14 2.81
N LEU A 80 2.59 0.29 2.47
CA LEU A 80 3.71 -0.60 2.16
C LEU A 80 4.21 -1.38 3.39
N TYR A 81 4.33 -0.72 4.53
CA TYR A 81 5.06 -1.26 5.69
C TYR A 81 4.17 -1.51 6.91
N GLY A 82 2.95 -0.97 6.92
CA GLY A 82 2.05 -1.05 8.07
C GLY A 82 2.38 -0.04 9.16
N LYS A 83 1.90 -0.34 10.38
CA LYS A 83 2.16 0.47 11.57
C LYS A 83 3.66 0.46 11.88
N PRO A 84 4.28 1.63 12.14
CA PRO A 84 5.66 1.68 12.60
C PRO A 84 5.81 1.02 13.98
N GLU A 85 6.99 0.49 14.24
CA GLU A 85 7.35 -0.06 15.55
C GLU A 85 7.46 1.06 16.58
N ASP A 86 8.06 2.18 16.18
CA ASP A 86 8.20 3.36 17.02
C ASP A 86 7.98 4.65 16.22
N ILE A 87 7.51 5.68 16.91
CA ILE A 87 7.28 7.02 16.37
C ILE A 87 8.01 8.01 17.26
N VAL A 88 9.05 8.63 16.70
CA VAL A 88 9.80 9.70 17.37
C VAL A 88 9.33 11.05 16.85
N ILE A 89 8.90 11.91 17.76
CA ILE A 89 8.59 13.31 17.46
C ILE A 89 9.81 14.16 17.82
N ALA A 90 10.37 14.86 16.85
CA ALA A 90 11.54 15.71 17.03
C ALA A 90 11.31 17.07 16.37
N GLU A 91 11.26 18.13 17.17
CA GLU A 91 10.93 19.49 16.73
C GLU A 91 9.62 19.53 15.92
N ASP A 92 9.73 19.64 14.59
CA ASP A 92 8.66 19.71 13.60
C ASP A 92 8.51 18.42 12.77
N LYS A 93 9.14 17.32 13.20
CA LYS A 93 9.22 16.06 12.46
C LYS A 93 8.56 14.90 13.18
N GLU A 94 7.94 14.05 12.39
CA GLU A 94 7.41 12.75 12.79
C GLU A 94 8.25 11.66 12.10
N ILE A 95 9.01 10.90 12.88
CA ILE A 95 9.94 9.89 12.38
C ILE A 95 9.37 8.51 12.69
N TRP A 96 9.10 7.73 11.65
CA TRP A 96 8.57 6.37 11.77
C TRP A 96 9.69 5.36 11.65
N ILE A 97 9.83 4.49 12.65
CA ILE A 97 10.93 3.54 12.75
C ILE A 97 10.39 2.14 12.44
N TYR A 98 11.07 1.48 11.50
CA TYR A 98 10.81 0.10 11.07
C TYR A 98 12.13 -0.69 11.19
N PRO A 99 12.43 -1.32 12.35
CA PRO A 99 13.75 -1.91 12.61
C PRO A 99 14.08 -3.14 11.76
N ASP A 100 13.05 -3.86 11.32
CA ASP A 100 13.15 -5.13 10.58
C ASP A 100 13.25 -4.95 9.06
N LYS A 101 13.00 -3.74 8.57
CA LYS A 101 13.18 -3.34 7.17
C LYS A 101 14.39 -2.42 7.16
N GLU A 102 15.46 -2.73 6.43
CA GLU A 102 16.74 -1.98 6.41
C GLU A 102 16.65 -0.51 5.89
N ARG A 103 15.53 0.21 6.10
CA ARG A 103 15.27 1.59 5.69
C ARG A 103 14.64 2.36 6.85
N ILE A 104 15.43 3.25 7.46
CA ILE A 104 14.88 4.33 8.28
C ILE A 104 14.20 5.30 7.31
N HIS A 105 12.90 5.52 7.48
CA HIS A 105 12.16 6.52 6.72
C HIS A 105 11.81 7.71 7.63
N SER A 106 12.46 8.85 7.42
CA SER A 106 12.13 10.11 8.10
C SER A 106 11.08 10.91 7.32
N TYR A 107 10.01 11.38 7.97
CA TYR A 107 9.00 12.24 7.35
C TYR A 107 9.10 13.68 7.86
N TYR A 108 8.84 14.60 6.93
CA TYR A 108 8.52 15.98 7.25
C TYR A 108 6.99 16.04 7.42
N GLN A 109 6.51 16.51 8.57
CA GLN A 109 5.20 17.14 8.53
C GLN A 109 5.41 18.38 7.67
N ALA A 110 4.82 18.42 6.47
CA ALA A 110 4.50 19.71 5.89
C ALA A 110 3.53 20.35 6.89
N SER A 111 4.09 21.13 7.81
CA SER A 111 3.31 22.01 8.65
C SER A 111 2.37 22.74 7.72
N ASN A 112 1.09 22.76 8.09
CA ASN A 112 0.17 23.74 7.55
C ASN A 112 0.88 25.11 7.55
N ILE A 113 1.33 25.53 6.37
CA ILE A 113 1.67 26.91 6.07
C ILE A 113 0.38 27.45 5.42
N PRO A 114 -0.16 28.56 5.95
CA PRO A 114 -1.59 28.78 6.17
C PRO A 114 -2.49 28.78 4.93
#